data_AF-G0PHS5-F1
#
_entry.id   AF-G0PHS5-F1
#
_cell.length_a   1.000
_cell.length_b   1.000
_cell.length_c   1.000
_cell.angle_alpha   90.00
_cell.angle_beta   90.00
_cell.angle_gamma   90.00
#
_symmetry.space_group_name_H-M   'P 1'
#
loop_
_entity.id
_entity.type
_entity.pdbx_description
1 polymer ?
#
loop_
_entity_poly.entity_id
_entity_poly.type
_entity_poly.pdbx_seq_one_letter_code
_entity_poly.pdbx_strand_id
1 'polypeptide(L)'
;MNPNEKVFENSFLLEQILSHALSDIVAAFNFRLINKKFNKAFLVVLRKEFRSMDIKIGAKTQDNVEFYFNGRELANSKISQFFQFLNKVANVRVENLTMRNMNVRDVKVWKALHDAIHSELIGKHRQSIRKFVGVERLCKDCEDCLAIAKTAEEYGPIKLSTLRRLERVEHSRKLIITSE
;
A
#
# COMPACT_ATOMS: atom_id res chain seq x y z
N MET A 1 -15.51 -14.94 36.41
CA MET A 1 -14.93 -14.35 35.17
C MET A 1 -15.72 -13.08 34.86
N ASN A 2 -15.04 -11.93 34.78
CA ASN A 2 -15.68 -10.62 34.63
C ASN A 2 -16.29 -10.50 33.22
N PRO A 3 -17.54 -10.02 33.05
CA PRO A 3 -18.14 -9.80 31.72
C PRO A 3 -17.24 -9.02 30.75
N ASN A 4 -16.44 -8.08 31.25
CA ASN A 4 -15.50 -7.29 30.45
C ASN A 4 -14.37 -8.14 29.85
N GLU A 5 -13.95 -9.21 30.53
CA GLU A 5 -12.92 -10.12 30.02
C GLU A 5 -13.46 -10.95 28.84
N LYS A 6 -14.75 -11.31 28.86
CA LYS A 6 -15.37 -12.09 27.78
C LYS A 6 -15.40 -11.35 26.44
N VAL A 7 -15.45 -10.01 26.45
CA VAL A 7 -15.44 -9.20 25.22
C VAL A 7 -14.11 -9.37 24.49
N PHE A 8 -12.99 -9.31 25.21
CA PHE A 8 -11.64 -9.46 24.62
C PHE A 8 -11.28 -10.91 24.28
N GLU A 9 -12.05 -11.87 24.77
CA GLU A 9 -11.94 -13.27 24.41
C GLU A 9 -12.63 -13.59 23.07
N ASN A 10 -13.57 -12.74 22.63
CA ASN A 10 -14.30 -12.89 21.37
C ASN A 10 -13.52 -12.23 20.21
N SER A 11 -13.04 -13.04 19.27
CA SER A 11 -12.22 -12.54 18.15
C SER A 11 -12.96 -11.58 17.23
N PHE A 12 -14.26 -11.81 17.01
CA PHE A 12 -15.07 -10.92 16.16
C PHE A 12 -15.20 -9.54 16.78
N LEU A 13 -15.57 -9.47 18.07
CA LEU A 13 -15.67 -8.19 18.79
C LEU A 13 -14.33 -7.47 18.87
N LEU A 14 -13.25 -8.21 19.13
CA LEU A 14 -11.91 -7.65 19.19
C LEU A 14 -11.46 -7.06 17.85
N GLU A 15 -11.75 -7.72 16.72
CA GLU A 15 -11.50 -7.17 15.39
C GLU A 15 -12.30 -5.88 15.14
N GLN A 16 -13.58 -5.84 15.53
CA GLN A 16 -14.41 -4.63 15.40
C GLN A 16 -13.84 -3.47 16.21
N ILE A 17 -13.50 -3.70 17.49
CA ILE A 17 -12.90 -2.70 18.37
C ILE A 17 -11.60 -2.17 17.74
N LEU A 18 -10.71 -3.07 17.30
CA LEU A 18 -9.43 -2.67 16.71
C LEU A 18 -9.60 -1.92 15.38
N SER A 19 -10.62 -2.22 14.58
CA SER A 19 -10.89 -1.49 13.34
C SER A 19 -11.22 0.00 13.55
N HIS A 20 -11.76 0.36 14.73
CA HIS A 20 -11.99 1.74 15.12
C HIS A 20 -10.81 2.37 15.89
N ALA A 21 -10.00 1.55 16.57
CA ALA A 21 -8.85 2.00 17.34
C ALA A 21 -7.58 2.25 16.50
N LEU A 22 -7.53 1.67 15.30
CA LEU A 22 -6.57 2.07 14.27
C LEU A 22 -6.98 3.46 13.78
N SER A 23 -6.71 4.56 14.47
CA SER A 23 -6.76 5.92 13.88
C SER A 23 -5.34 6.44 13.58
N ASP A 24 -4.38 6.10 14.44
CA ASP A 24 -2.95 6.16 14.19
C ASP A 24 -2.37 4.74 14.12
N ILE A 25 -1.91 4.32 12.94
CA ILE A 25 -1.36 2.98 12.73
C ILE A 25 -0.09 2.74 13.54
N VAL A 26 0.74 3.77 13.67
CA VAL A 26 2.02 3.67 14.36
C VAL A 26 1.78 3.49 15.85
N ALA A 27 0.89 4.31 16.43
CA ALA A 27 0.50 4.16 17.84
C ALA A 27 -0.23 2.83 18.09
N ALA A 28 -1.03 2.36 17.14
CA ALA A 28 -1.84 1.16 17.30
C ALA A 28 -1.01 -0.14 17.29
N PHE A 29 0.26 -0.13 16.86
CA PHE A 29 1.15 -1.30 17.01
C PHE A 29 1.27 -1.78 18.45
N ASN A 30 1.09 -0.90 19.44
CA ASN A 30 1.13 -1.25 20.85
C ASN A 30 0.04 -2.28 21.23
N PHE A 31 -1.09 -2.32 20.54
CA PHE A 31 -2.13 -3.32 20.79
C PHE A 31 -1.60 -4.75 20.60
N ARG A 32 -0.62 -4.95 19.72
CA ARG A 32 0.00 -6.27 19.49
C ARG A 32 0.76 -6.79 20.70
N LEU A 33 1.19 -5.90 21.60
CA LEU A 33 1.98 -6.25 22.77
C LEU A 33 1.11 -6.67 23.96
N ILE A 34 -0.22 -6.50 23.89
CA ILE A 34 -1.13 -6.86 24.98
C ILE A 34 -1.14 -8.37 25.20
N ASN A 35 -1.47 -9.16 24.15
CA ASN A 35 -1.39 -10.62 24.17
C ASN A 35 -1.50 -11.20 22.74
N LYS A 36 -1.39 -12.53 22.63
CA LYS A 36 -1.47 -13.27 21.36
C LYS A 36 -2.77 -13.04 20.59
N LYS A 37 -3.92 -12.90 21.29
CA LYS A 37 -5.22 -12.69 20.65
C LYS A 37 -5.33 -11.29 20.04
N PHE A 38 -4.91 -10.27 20.77
CA PHE A 38 -4.81 -8.90 20.25
C PHE A 38 -3.88 -8.83 19.04
N ASN A 39 -2.69 -9.44 19.12
CA ASN A 39 -1.79 -9.49 17.96
C ASN A 39 -2.46 -10.17 16.76
N LYS A 40 -3.15 -11.31 16.94
CA LYS A 40 -3.84 -12.00 15.84
C LYS A 40 -4.95 -11.13 15.23
N ALA A 41 -5.84 -10.57 16.06
CA ALA A 41 -6.94 -9.73 15.60
C ALA A 41 -6.41 -8.47 14.88
N PHE A 42 -5.39 -7.82 15.44
CA PHE A 42 -4.74 -6.66 14.84
C PHE A 42 -4.21 -6.97 13.43
N LEU A 43 -3.51 -8.10 13.25
CA LEU A 43 -3.01 -8.52 11.94
C LEU A 43 -4.14 -8.81 10.95
N VAL A 44 -5.29 -9.34 11.40
CA VAL A 44 -6.46 -9.55 10.53
C VAL A 44 -7.02 -8.22 10.05
N VAL A 45 -7.19 -7.25 10.95
CA VAL A 45 -7.70 -5.92 10.60
C VAL A 45 -6.74 -5.21 9.64
N LEU A 46 -5.43 -5.23 9.92
CA LEU A 46 -4.43 -4.65 9.01
C LEU A 46 -4.45 -5.28 7.61
N ARG A 47 -4.59 -6.60 7.50
CA ARG A 47 -4.71 -7.27 6.19
C ARG A 47 -5.94 -6.81 5.42
N LYS A 48 -7.06 -6.58 6.10
CA LYS A 48 -8.30 -6.08 5.47
C LYS A 48 -8.10 -4.64 4.99
N GLU A 49 -7.53 -3.77 5.83
CA GLU A 49 -7.29 -2.36 5.51
C GLU A 49 -6.29 -2.18 4.37
N PHE A 50 -5.14 -2.86 4.44
CA PHE A 50 -4.01 -2.64 3.52
C PHE A 50 -4.01 -3.53 2.28
N ARG A 51 -5.05 -4.35 2.09
CA ARG A 51 -5.30 -5.01 0.80
C ARG A 51 -5.55 -3.98 -0.31
N SER A 52 -6.16 -2.86 0.06
CA SER A 52 -6.31 -1.68 -0.80
C SER A 52 -5.50 -0.54 -0.21
N MET A 53 -4.42 -0.17 -0.90
CA MET A 53 -3.48 0.87 -0.51
C MET A 53 -3.72 2.13 -1.35
N ASP A 54 -4.00 3.24 -0.69
CA ASP A 54 -3.98 4.58 -1.28
C ASP A 54 -2.80 5.37 -0.70
N ILE A 55 -1.88 5.76 -1.58
CA ILE A 55 -0.72 6.57 -1.24
C ILE A 55 -0.96 7.98 -1.76
N LYS A 56 -1.02 8.96 -0.86
CA LYS A 56 -1.04 10.37 -1.24
C LYS A 56 0.26 11.02 -0.83
N ILE A 57 0.79 11.84 -1.72
CA ILE A 57 2.00 12.61 -1.45
C ILE A 57 1.64 14.09 -1.50
N GLY A 58 1.83 14.76 -0.37
CA GLY A 58 1.63 16.18 -0.18
C GLY A 58 2.96 16.91 -0.02
N ALA A 59 2.90 18.24 -0.12
CA ALA A 59 3.99 19.12 0.27
C ALA A 59 3.49 20.01 1.40
N LYS A 60 4.14 19.96 2.56
CA LYS A 60 3.87 20.89 3.69
C LYS A 60 4.50 22.26 3.43
N THR A 61 5.67 22.24 2.80
CA THR A 61 6.47 23.40 2.33
C THR A 61 7.18 23.02 1.03
N GLN A 62 7.90 23.95 0.38
CA GLN A 62 8.68 23.64 -0.83
C GLN A 62 9.68 22.47 -0.65
N ASP A 63 10.15 22.26 0.59
CA ASP A 63 11.20 21.29 0.91
C ASP A 63 10.73 20.11 1.79
N ASN A 64 9.48 20.11 2.25
CA ASN A 64 8.99 19.07 3.16
C ASN A 64 7.84 18.26 2.54
N VAL A 65 8.11 16.98 2.30
CA VAL A 65 7.20 16.03 1.68
C VAL A 65 6.46 15.24 2.77
N GLU A 66 5.14 15.21 2.67
CA GLU A 66 4.28 14.42 3.55
C GLU A 66 3.74 13.22 2.79
N PHE A 67 3.77 12.05 3.45
CA PHE A 67 3.26 10.81 2.89
C PHE A 67 2.06 10.36 3.70
N TYR A 68 0.97 10.09 3.00
CA TYR A 68 -0.24 9.55 3.60
C TYR A 68 -0.54 8.18 3.01
N PHE A 69 -0.72 7.20 3.88
CA PHE A 69 -1.09 5.83 3.53
C PHE A 69 -2.48 5.55 4.08
N ASN A 70 -3.45 5.30 3.20
CA ASN A 70 -4.87 5.18 3.54
C ASN A 70 -5.38 6.38 4.38
N GLY A 71 -4.91 7.58 4.05
CA GLY A 71 -5.29 8.82 4.72
C GLY A 71 -4.51 9.16 5.99
N ARG A 72 -3.50 8.35 6.37
CA ARG A 72 -2.72 8.56 7.60
C ARG A 72 -1.29 8.94 7.31
N GLU A 73 -0.82 9.98 7.98
CA GLU A 73 0.54 10.46 7.81
C GLU A 73 1.56 9.44 8.32
N LEU A 74 2.64 9.25 7.57
CA LEU A 74 3.78 8.46 7.97
C LEU A 74 5.06 9.19 7.63
N ALA A 75 5.94 9.36 8.62
CA ALA A 75 7.24 9.96 8.40
C ALA A 75 8.05 9.15 7.36
N ASN A 76 8.74 9.85 6.45
CA ASN A 76 9.55 9.22 5.39
C ASN A 76 10.52 8.16 5.94
N SER A 77 11.16 8.45 7.08
CA SER A 77 12.09 7.54 7.77
C SER A 77 11.46 6.22 8.25
N LYS A 78 10.13 6.13 8.32
CA LYS A 78 9.38 4.95 8.77
C LYS A 78 8.76 4.15 7.62
N ILE A 79 8.71 4.69 6.40
CA ILE A 79 8.04 4.06 5.26
C ILE A 79 8.58 2.66 4.98
N SER A 80 9.91 2.52 4.90
CA SER A 80 10.53 1.22 4.60
C SER A 80 10.22 0.16 5.65
N GLN A 81 10.38 0.50 6.94
CA GLN A 81 10.01 -0.41 8.04
C GLN A 81 8.52 -0.76 8.02
N PHE A 82 7.66 0.20 7.70
CA PHE A 82 6.23 -0.03 7.61
C PHE A 82 5.88 -0.99 6.45
N PHE A 83 6.46 -0.80 5.27
CA PHE A 83 6.26 -1.69 4.13
C PHE A 83 6.76 -3.11 4.41
N GLN A 84 7.96 -3.23 4.96
CA GLN A 84 8.51 -4.53 5.36
C GLN A 84 7.63 -5.20 6.41
N PHE A 85 7.08 -4.43 7.36
CA PHE A 85 6.14 -4.96 8.34
C PHE A 85 4.88 -5.51 7.66
N LEU A 86 4.24 -4.73 6.79
CA LEU A 86 3.02 -5.14 6.09
C LEU A 86 3.26 -6.43 5.29
N ASN A 87 4.36 -6.50 4.55
CA ASN A 87 4.68 -7.66 3.72
C ASN A 87 5.14 -8.87 4.54
N LYS A 88 6.21 -8.72 5.34
CA LYS A 88 6.89 -9.87 5.96
C LYS A 88 6.23 -10.34 7.25
N VAL A 89 5.65 -9.43 8.04
CA VAL A 89 5.09 -9.75 9.36
C VAL A 89 3.57 -9.88 9.29
N ALA A 90 2.90 -8.88 8.73
CA ALA A 90 1.46 -8.94 8.57
C ALA A 90 1.05 -9.83 7.39
N ASN A 91 1.93 -10.15 6.44
CA ASN A 91 1.61 -10.94 5.26
C ASN A 91 0.41 -10.34 4.49
N VAL A 92 0.41 -9.02 4.35
CA VAL A 92 -0.55 -8.28 3.54
C VAL A 92 -0.25 -8.58 2.08
N ARG A 93 -1.28 -9.00 1.35
CA ARG A 93 -1.25 -9.11 -0.11
C ARG A 93 -1.98 -7.92 -0.67
N VAL A 94 -1.23 -6.92 -1.09
CA VAL A 94 -1.79 -5.73 -1.72
C VAL A 94 -2.43 -6.19 -3.04
N GLU A 95 -3.70 -5.87 -3.21
CA GLU A 95 -4.46 -6.16 -4.43
C GLU A 95 -4.73 -4.88 -5.21
N ASN A 96 -5.03 -3.79 -4.51
CA ASN A 96 -5.26 -2.49 -5.12
C ASN A 96 -4.25 -1.49 -4.60
N LEU A 97 -3.54 -0.81 -5.49
CA LEU A 97 -2.65 0.28 -5.16
C LEU A 97 -2.98 1.49 -6.03
N THR A 98 -3.38 2.58 -5.39
CA THR A 98 -3.55 3.89 -6.03
C THR A 98 -2.56 4.87 -5.44
N MET A 99 -1.94 5.69 -6.29
CA MET A 99 -1.05 6.74 -5.86
C MET A 99 -1.43 8.07 -6.49
N ARG A 100 -1.45 9.12 -5.66
CA ARG A 100 -1.84 10.47 -6.05
C ARG A 100 -0.76 11.46 -5.59
N ASN A 101 -0.35 12.35 -6.49
CA ASN A 101 0.66 13.37 -6.24
C ASN A 101 -0.01 14.75 -6.17
N MET A 102 0.37 15.57 -5.18
CA MET A 102 -0.05 16.96 -5.03
C MET A 102 1.12 17.97 -5.12
N ASN A 103 2.08 17.76 -6.04
CA ASN A 103 3.13 18.70 -6.46
C ASN A 103 4.56 18.48 -5.93
N VAL A 104 4.97 17.25 -5.59
CA VAL A 104 6.37 16.97 -5.21
C VAL A 104 7.26 16.78 -6.45
N ARG A 105 8.39 17.51 -6.52
CA ARG A 105 9.33 17.50 -7.65
C ARG A 105 10.65 16.77 -7.38
N ASP A 106 10.88 16.30 -6.17
CA ASP A 106 12.14 15.61 -5.83
C ASP A 106 12.19 14.19 -6.40
N VAL A 107 12.95 14.03 -7.49
CA VAL A 107 13.15 12.76 -8.19
C VAL A 107 13.76 11.67 -7.28
N LYS A 108 14.62 12.03 -6.31
CA LYS A 108 15.23 11.04 -5.42
C LYS A 108 14.20 10.45 -4.48
N VAL A 109 13.32 11.29 -3.92
CA VAL A 109 12.21 10.85 -3.07
C VAL A 109 11.28 9.92 -3.84
N TRP A 110 10.96 10.27 -5.09
CA TRP A 110 10.13 9.43 -5.96
C TRP A 110 10.74 8.07 -6.25
N LYS A 111 12.02 8.04 -6.62
CA LYS A 111 12.73 6.81 -6.89
C LYS A 111 12.79 5.92 -5.65
N ALA A 112 13.12 6.49 -4.49
CA ALA A 112 13.17 5.75 -3.23
C ALA A 112 11.82 5.13 -2.85
N LEU A 113 10.73 5.90 -2.99
CA LEU A 113 9.39 5.38 -2.72
C LEU A 113 8.98 4.29 -3.73
N HIS A 114 9.25 4.50 -5.01
CA HIS A 114 8.99 3.50 -6.06
C HIS A 114 9.70 2.18 -5.76
N ASP A 115 11.00 2.26 -5.48
CA ASP A 115 11.83 1.08 -5.21
C ASP A 115 11.35 0.38 -3.92
N ALA A 116 10.93 1.13 -2.91
CA ALA A 116 10.33 0.58 -1.68
C ALA A 116 8.97 -0.09 -1.93
N ILE A 117 8.09 0.48 -2.77
CA ILE A 117 6.81 -0.13 -3.14
C ILE A 117 7.06 -1.50 -3.77
N HIS A 118 7.98 -1.59 -4.73
CA HIS A 118 8.24 -2.85 -5.42
C HIS A 118 8.98 -3.86 -4.54
N SER A 119 10.05 -3.45 -3.85
CA SER A 119 10.92 -4.38 -3.13
C SER A 119 10.41 -4.75 -1.73
N GLU A 120 9.73 -3.84 -1.04
CA GLU A 120 9.37 -3.99 0.37
C GLU A 120 7.87 -4.18 0.58
N LEU A 121 7.02 -3.39 -0.10
CA LEU A 121 5.56 -3.49 0.06
C LEU A 121 5.01 -4.69 -0.72
N ILE A 122 5.34 -4.80 -2.00
CA ILE A 122 4.85 -5.88 -2.88
C ILE A 122 5.80 -7.08 -2.82
N GLY A 123 7.09 -6.84 -2.97
CA GLY A 123 8.12 -7.87 -2.99
C GLY A 123 7.84 -8.95 -4.04
N LYS A 124 7.86 -10.22 -3.63
CA LYS A 124 7.61 -11.37 -4.50
C LYS A 124 6.12 -11.64 -4.81
N HIS A 125 5.22 -10.76 -4.40
CA HIS A 125 3.77 -10.96 -4.48
C HIS A 125 3.09 -10.09 -5.55
N ARG A 126 3.80 -9.75 -6.63
CA ARG A 126 3.30 -8.91 -7.72
C ARG A 126 2.01 -9.44 -8.36
N GLN A 127 1.84 -10.76 -8.41
CA GLN A 127 0.65 -11.44 -8.94
C GLN A 127 -0.64 -11.20 -8.14
N SER A 128 -0.56 -10.68 -6.90
CA SER A 128 -1.78 -10.30 -6.17
C SER A 128 -2.35 -8.97 -6.64
N ILE A 129 -1.56 -8.16 -7.34
CA ILE A 129 -1.95 -6.82 -7.78
C ILE A 129 -2.96 -6.93 -8.92
N ARG A 130 -4.18 -6.45 -8.66
CA ARG A 130 -5.27 -6.31 -9.63
C ARG A 130 -5.40 -4.88 -10.12
N LYS A 131 -5.15 -3.90 -9.26
CA LYS A 131 -5.18 -2.48 -9.59
C LYS A 131 -3.87 -1.81 -9.23
N PHE A 132 -3.25 -1.13 -10.18
CA PHE A 132 -2.00 -0.41 -9.97
C PHE A 132 -2.01 0.91 -10.74
N VAL A 133 -2.41 1.98 -10.05
CA VAL A 133 -2.68 3.27 -10.67
C VAL A 133 -1.83 4.37 -10.04
N GLY A 134 -1.16 5.16 -10.87
CA GLY A 134 -0.40 6.35 -10.48
C GLY A 134 1.07 6.11 -10.16
N VAL A 135 1.47 4.87 -9.82
CA VAL A 135 2.86 4.53 -9.43
C VAL A 135 3.82 4.58 -10.61
N GLU A 136 3.38 4.30 -11.83
CA GLU A 136 4.26 4.36 -13.00
C GLU A 136 4.82 5.75 -13.26
N ARG A 137 4.14 6.81 -12.80
CA ARG A 137 4.67 8.19 -12.84
C ARG A 137 6.02 8.35 -12.15
N LEU A 138 6.43 7.39 -11.31
CA LEU A 138 7.69 7.41 -10.57
C LEU A 138 8.86 6.82 -11.33
N CYS A 139 8.60 6.14 -12.45
CA CYS A 139 9.62 5.41 -13.19
C CYS A 139 9.51 5.69 -14.69
N LYS A 140 10.58 5.37 -15.43
CA LYS A 140 10.62 5.44 -16.89
C LYS A 140 10.37 4.05 -17.46
N ASP A 141 9.16 3.52 -17.27
CA ASP A 141 8.73 2.22 -17.81
C ASP A 141 9.63 1.04 -17.38
N CYS A 142 9.89 0.93 -16.08
CA CYS A 142 10.75 -0.11 -15.53
C CYS A 142 10.12 -1.51 -15.66
N GLU A 143 10.96 -2.56 -15.68
CA GLU A 143 10.51 -3.95 -15.84
C GLU A 143 9.54 -4.41 -14.74
N ASP A 144 9.69 -3.89 -13.52
CA ASP A 144 8.82 -4.21 -12.40
C ASP A 144 7.40 -3.65 -12.57
N CYS A 145 7.29 -2.41 -13.07
CA CYS A 145 6.00 -1.81 -13.44
C CYS A 145 5.40 -2.53 -14.66
N LEU A 146 6.21 -2.83 -15.68
CA LEU A 146 5.78 -3.54 -16.87
C LEU A 146 5.26 -4.95 -16.55
N ALA A 147 5.89 -5.65 -15.62
CA ALA A 147 5.45 -6.97 -15.16
C ALA A 147 4.05 -6.91 -14.53
N ILE A 148 3.76 -5.90 -13.71
CA ILE A 148 2.43 -5.67 -13.14
C ILE A 148 1.44 -5.25 -14.24
N ALA A 149 1.85 -4.39 -15.17
CA ALA A 149 1.02 -3.93 -16.28
C ALA A 149 0.50 -5.08 -17.15
N LYS A 150 1.27 -6.16 -17.29
CA LYS A 150 0.89 -7.37 -18.05
C LYS A 150 -0.24 -8.16 -17.37
N THR A 151 -0.33 -8.14 -16.04
CA THR A 151 -1.25 -9.01 -15.29
C THR A 151 -2.40 -8.29 -14.57
N ALA A 152 -2.30 -6.98 -14.38
CA ALA A 152 -3.30 -6.21 -13.63
C ALA A 152 -4.59 -5.96 -14.43
N GLU A 153 -5.72 -6.08 -13.74
CA GLU A 153 -7.06 -5.78 -14.26
C GLU A 153 -7.25 -4.28 -14.54
N GLU A 154 -6.64 -3.40 -13.73
CA GLU A 154 -6.64 -1.94 -13.92
C GLU A 154 -5.23 -1.36 -13.72
N TYR A 155 -4.69 -0.67 -14.73
CA TYR A 155 -3.31 -0.18 -14.69
C TYR A 155 -3.15 1.17 -15.42
N GLY A 156 -2.28 2.04 -14.88
CA GLY A 156 -1.78 3.22 -15.58
C GLY A 156 -1.40 4.39 -14.66
N PRO A 157 -1.12 5.59 -15.17
CA PRO A 157 -1.17 5.95 -16.59
C PRO A 157 0.01 5.37 -17.40
N ILE A 158 -0.28 4.92 -18.62
CA ILE A 158 0.71 4.40 -19.58
C ILE A 158 0.89 5.40 -20.74
N LYS A 159 2.14 5.59 -21.19
CA LYS A 159 2.47 6.29 -22.43
C LYS A 159 2.23 5.43 -23.67
N LEU A 160 1.89 6.04 -24.80
CA LEU A 160 1.71 5.32 -26.07
C LEU A 160 2.95 4.50 -26.49
N SER A 161 4.16 4.99 -26.20
CA SER A 161 5.41 4.25 -26.44
C SER A 161 5.47 2.94 -25.65
N THR A 162 5.06 2.98 -24.38
CA THR A 162 5.05 1.86 -23.44
C THR A 162 3.93 0.89 -23.76
N LEU A 163 2.79 1.39 -24.23
CA LEU A 163 1.68 0.57 -24.71
C LEU A 163 2.11 -0.37 -25.85
N ARG A 164 3.00 0.06 -26.75
CA ARG A 164 3.54 -0.79 -27.82
C ARG A 164 4.39 -1.95 -27.29
N ARG A 165 4.96 -1.82 -26.08
CA ARG A 165 5.74 -2.86 -25.40
C ARG A 165 4.86 -3.87 -24.65
N LEU A 166 3.59 -3.54 -24.41
CA LEU A 166 2.63 -4.46 -23.85
C LEU A 166 2.17 -5.41 -24.96
N GLU A 167 2.82 -6.58 -25.03
CA GLU A 167 2.39 -7.69 -25.88
C GLU A 167 0.97 -8.17 -25.50
N ARG A 168 0.41 -9.07 -26.34
CA ARG A 168 -0.96 -9.60 -26.21
C ARG A 168 -1.32 -9.87 -24.75
N VAL A 169 -2.44 -9.28 -24.33
CA VAL A 169 -2.96 -9.43 -22.97
C VAL A 169 -3.79 -10.69 -22.88
N GLU A 170 -3.66 -11.42 -21.77
CA GLU A 170 -4.38 -12.68 -21.55
C GLU A 170 -5.85 -12.47 -21.14
N HIS A 171 -6.26 -11.27 -20.73
CA HIS A 171 -7.59 -11.00 -20.17
C HIS A 171 -8.06 -9.55 -20.42
N SER A 172 -9.37 -9.33 -20.28
CA SER A 172 -9.98 -8.00 -20.30
C SER A 172 -9.39 -7.12 -19.18
N ARG A 173 -8.85 -5.95 -19.55
CA ARG A 173 -8.26 -5.01 -18.60
C ARG A 173 -8.61 -3.56 -18.94
N LYS A 174 -8.54 -2.70 -17.93
CA LYS A 174 -8.68 -1.25 -18.04
C LYS A 174 -7.30 -0.59 -17.99
N LEU A 175 -6.88 -0.03 -19.11
CA LEU A 175 -5.67 0.79 -19.17
C LEU A 175 -6.02 2.27 -19.13
N ILE A 176 -5.35 3.01 -18.25
CA ILE A 176 -5.41 4.47 -18.24
C ILE A 176 -4.26 4.94 -19.12
N ILE A 177 -4.56 5.60 -20.23
CA ILE A 177 -3.56 6.10 -21.19
C ILE A 177 -3.34 7.59 -20.95
N THR A 178 -2.09 8.05 -20.98
CA THR A 178 -1.73 9.47 -20.97
C THR A 178 -1.15 9.91 -22.30
N SER A 179 -1.46 11.14 -22.70
CA SER A 179 -0.96 11.78 -23.93
C SER A 179 0.34 12.57 -23.74
N GLU A 180 0.86 12.63 -22.51
CA GLU A 180 2.13 13.30 -22.14
C GLU A 180 3.40 12.49 -22.49
#